data_AF-A0A2V8ZIX4-F1
#
_entry.id   AF-A0A2V8ZIX4-F1
#
_cell.length_a   1.000
_cell.length_b   1.000
_cell.length_c   1.000
_cell.angle_alpha   90.00
_cell.angle_beta   90.00
_cell.angle_gamma   90.00
#
_symmetry.space_group_name_H-M   'P 1'
#
loop_
_entity.id
_entity.type
_entity.pdbx_description
1 polymer ?
#
loop_
_entity_poly.entity_id
_entity_poly.type
_entity_poly.pdbx_seq_one_letter_code
_entity_poly.pdbx_strand_id
1 'polypeptide(L)'
;MAAPSEVKAPGLVPEELKHEPRSKGIATARKKKPKELAVITECCTGCAGSPACVEYCPVEDCMFWVPDEDHPPFGRIQIDPLLCIGCKKCLSKGPDGCFLDGCPWDAIVMVETGEVEKEVGPMAY
;
A
#
# COMPACT_ATOMS: atom_id res chain seq x y z
N MET A 1 -26.94 20.60 15.49
CA MET A 1 -25.55 20.58 15.96
C MET A 1 -25.05 19.15 15.73
N ALA A 2 -24.26 18.91 14.68
CA ALA A 2 -23.67 17.61 14.37
C ALA A 2 -22.17 17.81 14.17
N ALA A 3 -21.39 16.89 14.73
CA ALA A 3 -19.97 16.96 15.00
C ALA A 3 -19.10 17.39 13.80
N PRO A 4 -17.94 18.05 14.03
CA PRO A 4 -16.92 18.18 13.00
C PRO A 4 -16.50 16.78 12.56
N SER A 5 -16.86 16.43 11.33
CA SER A 5 -16.37 15.25 10.64
C SER A 5 -14.85 15.33 10.60
N GLU A 6 -14.21 14.57 11.48
CA GLU A 6 -12.77 14.40 11.51
C GLU A 6 -12.34 13.94 10.13
N VAL A 7 -11.68 14.84 9.40
CA VAL A 7 -11.08 14.57 8.10
C VAL A 7 -9.90 13.65 8.37
N LYS A 8 -10.18 12.37 8.61
CA LYS A 8 -9.21 11.30 8.65
C LYS A 8 -8.66 11.24 7.23
N ALA A 9 -7.41 11.67 7.07
CA ALA A 9 -6.72 11.79 5.79
C ALA A 9 -7.13 10.64 4.85
N PRO A 10 -7.80 10.93 3.73
CA PRO A 10 -8.19 9.87 2.81
C PRO A 10 -6.92 9.11 2.40
N GLY A 11 -6.97 7.78 2.45
CA GLY A 11 -5.82 6.92 2.18
C GLY A 11 -5.16 6.27 3.40
N LEU A 12 -5.50 6.67 4.64
CA LEU A 12 -5.15 5.90 5.85
C LEU A 12 -6.25 4.92 6.20
N VAL A 13 -6.05 3.65 5.85
CA VAL A 13 -6.90 2.57 6.35
C VAL A 13 -6.81 2.56 7.89
N PRO A 14 -7.95 2.59 8.62
CA PRO A 14 -7.94 2.44 10.07
C PRO A 14 -7.14 1.21 10.49
N GLU A 15 -6.40 1.30 11.59
CA GLU A 15 -5.67 0.15 12.15
C GLU A 15 -6.57 -1.07 12.40
N GLU A 16 -7.87 -0.87 12.64
CA GLU A 16 -8.84 -1.96 12.84
C GLU A 16 -9.05 -2.83 11.58
N LEU A 17 -8.82 -2.29 10.39
CA LEU A 17 -8.92 -2.99 9.11
C LEU A 17 -7.55 -3.48 8.61
N LYS A 18 -6.47 -3.20 9.36
CA LYS A 18 -5.12 -3.69 9.05
C LYS A 18 -4.95 -5.06 9.69
N HIS A 19 -5.14 -6.10 8.89
CA HIS A 19 -4.98 -7.48 9.31
C HIS A 19 -3.59 -8.02 8.93
N GLU A 20 -3.15 -9.05 9.65
CA GLU A 20 -1.94 -9.79 9.29
C GLU A 20 -2.20 -10.63 8.02
N PRO A 21 -1.21 -10.76 7.12
CA PRO A 21 0.19 -10.35 7.28
C PRO A 21 0.49 -8.88 6.93
N ARG A 22 1.43 -8.30 7.69
CA ARG A 22 1.95 -6.92 7.54
C ARG A 22 3.47 -6.88 7.43
N SER A 23 4.00 -5.85 6.79
CA SER A 23 5.44 -5.78 6.49
C SER A 23 6.24 -5.45 7.75
N LYS A 24 7.29 -6.23 8.02
CA LYS A 24 8.16 -6.10 9.22
C LYS A 24 9.51 -5.46 8.87
N GLY A 25 9.44 -4.30 8.22
CA GLY A 25 10.60 -3.59 7.69
C GLY A 25 11.19 -2.56 8.65
N ILE A 26 11.79 -1.51 8.09
CA ILE A 26 12.28 -0.35 8.84
C ILE A 26 11.13 0.62 9.11
N ALA A 27 11.01 1.09 10.35
CA ALA A 27 10.05 2.11 10.77
C ALA A 27 10.61 3.54 10.61
N THR A 28 11.36 3.81 9.53
CA THR A 28 11.96 5.14 9.33
C THR A 28 10.97 6.10 8.68
N ALA A 29 10.58 7.12 9.44
CA ALA A 29 9.79 8.23 8.95
C ALA A 29 10.49 8.89 7.74
N ARG A 30 9.72 9.12 6.66
CA ARG A 30 10.26 9.68 5.43
C ARG A 30 10.62 11.15 5.61
N LYS A 31 11.92 11.46 5.62
CA LYS A 31 12.38 12.86 5.65
C LYS A 31 12.08 13.67 4.38
N LYS A 32 11.72 13.01 3.28
CA LYS A 32 11.42 13.65 1.99
C LYS A 32 10.22 12.98 1.35
N LYS A 33 9.40 13.80 0.68
CA LYS A 33 8.30 13.35 -0.17
C LYS A 33 8.86 12.52 -1.34
N PRO A 34 8.51 11.22 -1.46
CA PRO A 34 8.89 10.44 -2.63
C PRO A 34 8.21 11.01 -3.87
N LYS A 35 8.82 10.78 -5.04
CA LYS A 35 8.26 11.23 -6.32
C LYS A 35 7.06 10.39 -6.75
N GLU A 36 7.13 9.09 -6.48
CA GLU A 36 6.14 8.09 -6.86
C GLU A 36 5.78 7.25 -5.63
N LEU A 37 4.50 6.92 -5.48
CA LEU A 37 3.94 6.02 -4.49
C LEU A 37 3.40 4.77 -5.18
N ALA A 38 3.53 3.63 -4.51
CA ALA A 38 2.91 2.40 -4.96
C ALA A 38 1.44 2.39 -4.52
N VAL A 39 0.54 2.18 -5.47
CA VAL A 39 -0.92 2.05 -5.26
C VAL A 39 -1.34 0.66 -5.70
N ILE A 40 -2.21 0.03 -4.92
CA ILE A 40 -2.77 -1.28 -5.25
C ILE A 40 -4.11 -1.09 -5.97
N THR A 41 -4.28 -1.79 -7.08
CA THR A 41 -5.50 -1.79 -7.88
C THR A 41 -6.45 -2.90 -7.44
N GLU A 42 -7.69 -2.87 -7.94
CA GLU A 42 -8.71 -3.90 -7.75
C GLU A 42 -8.31 -5.29 -8.25
N CYS A 43 -7.25 -5.40 -9.05
CA CYS A 43 -6.72 -6.69 -9.49
C CYS A 43 -6.00 -7.47 -8.37
N CYS A 44 -5.79 -6.87 -7.20
CA CYS A 44 -5.13 -7.53 -6.08
C CYS A 44 -6.08 -8.51 -5.38
N THR A 45 -5.77 -9.79 -5.52
CA THR A 45 -6.48 -10.88 -4.83
C THR A 45 -5.80 -11.29 -3.52
N GLY A 46 -4.89 -10.45 -3.01
CA GLY A 46 -4.18 -10.67 -1.74
C GLY A 46 -3.35 -11.95 -1.69
N CYS A 47 -3.00 -12.52 -2.85
CA CYS A 47 -2.31 -13.81 -2.99
C CYS A 47 -2.86 -14.91 -2.05
N ALA A 48 -4.18 -14.95 -1.86
CA ALA A 48 -4.86 -15.89 -0.96
C ALA A 48 -4.37 -15.85 0.51
N GLY A 49 -4.02 -14.66 1.01
CA GLY A 49 -3.58 -14.47 2.40
C GLY A 49 -2.09 -14.65 2.63
N SER A 50 -1.30 -14.99 1.60
CA SER A 50 0.16 -15.04 1.65
C SER A 50 0.80 -14.07 0.63
N PRO A 51 0.71 -12.75 0.88
CA PRO A 51 1.24 -11.72 0.00
C PRO A 51 2.77 -11.68 0.02
N ALA A 52 3.39 -12.12 -1.07
CA ALA A 52 4.83 -12.01 -1.28
C ALA A 52 5.33 -10.55 -1.17
N CYS A 53 4.54 -9.59 -1.65
CA CYS A 53 4.88 -8.16 -1.60
C CYS A 53 5.11 -7.63 -0.18
N VAL A 54 4.42 -8.18 0.82
CA VAL A 54 4.58 -7.81 2.23
C VAL A 54 5.96 -8.20 2.76
N GLU A 55 6.46 -9.38 2.40
CA GLU A 55 7.79 -9.87 2.77
C GLU A 55 8.91 -9.09 2.06
N TYR A 56 8.68 -8.68 0.81
CA TYR A 56 9.66 -7.89 0.05
C TYR A 56 9.68 -6.41 0.44
N CYS A 57 8.66 -5.91 1.13
CA CYS A 57 8.58 -4.51 1.50
C CYS A 57 9.57 -4.21 2.63
N PRO A 58 10.59 -3.37 2.39
CA PRO A 58 11.60 -3.09 3.40
C PRO A 58 11.10 -2.12 4.48
N VAL A 59 9.85 -1.66 4.43
CA VAL A 59 9.28 -0.65 5.34
C VAL A 59 8.25 -1.30 6.25
N GLU A 60 8.31 -1.01 7.55
CA GLU A 60 7.35 -1.51 8.53
C GLU A 60 5.95 -0.92 8.30
N ASP A 61 4.91 -1.76 8.44
CA ASP A 61 3.49 -1.38 8.30
C ASP A 61 3.11 -0.70 6.96
N CYS A 62 4.01 -0.68 5.99
CA CYS A 62 3.78 -0.12 4.67
C CYS A 62 2.80 -0.95 3.85
N MET A 63 2.76 -2.26 4.06
CA MET A 63 1.82 -3.15 3.39
C MET A 63 1.10 -3.99 4.43
N PHE A 64 -0.21 -4.13 4.26
CA PHE A 64 -1.05 -4.89 5.17
C PHE A 64 -2.22 -5.53 4.40
N TRP A 65 -2.70 -6.67 4.91
CA TRP A 65 -3.85 -7.35 4.35
C TRP A 65 -5.14 -6.71 4.86
N VAL A 66 -6.10 -6.53 3.96
CA VAL A 66 -7.43 -6.00 4.26
C VAL A 66 -8.45 -7.00 3.73
N PRO A 67 -9.32 -7.58 4.58
CA PRO A 67 -10.41 -8.41 4.14
C PRO A 67 -11.38 -7.58 3.28
N ASP A 68 -11.83 -8.18 2.19
CA ASP A 68 -12.88 -7.59 1.37
C ASP A 68 -14.23 -8.12 1.86
N GLU A 69 -15.05 -7.26 2.46
CA GLU A 69 -16.38 -7.67 2.96
C GLU A 69 -17.37 -7.96 1.83
N ASP A 70 -17.17 -7.40 0.64
CA ASP A 70 -18.04 -7.59 -0.53
C ASP A 70 -17.73 -8.93 -1.23
N HIS A 71 -16.48 -9.40 -1.15
CA HIS A 71 -16.01 -10.62 -1.80
C HIS A 71 -15.29 -11.63 -0.85
N PRO A 72 -15.94 -12.17 0.19
CA PRO A 72 -15.36 -13.24 1.00
C PRO A 72 -15.18 -14.54 0.20
N PRO A 73 -14.07 -15.30 0.35
CA PRO A 73 -12.99 -15.17 1.33
C PRO A 73 -11.76 -14.36 0.83
N PHE A 74 -11.91 -13.59 -0.23
CA PHE A 74 -10.82 -12.81 -0.78
C PHE A 74 -10.54 -11.57 0.07
N GLY A 75 -9.27 -11.17 0.09
CA GLY A 75 -8.85 -9.90 0.65
C GLY A 75 -7.80 -9.30 -0.25
N ARG A 76 -7.55 -8.02 -0.09
CA ARG A 76 -6.60 -7.26 -0.89
C ARG A 76 -5.49 -6.73 -0.01
N ILE A 77 -4.31 -6.59 -0.57
CA ILE A 77 -3.26 -5.85 0.12
C ILE A 77 -3.53 -4.37 -0.09
N GLN A 78 -3.30 -3.56 0.93
CA GLN A 78 -3.26 -2.12 0.79
C GLN A 78 -1.86 -1.63 1.13
N ILE A 79 -1.44 -0.58 0.43
CA ILE A 79 -0.19 0.12 0.69
C ILE A 79 -0.51 1.41 1.43
N ASP A 80 0.22 1.65 2.53
CA ASP A 80 0.17 2.90 3.25
C ASP A 80 0.94 3.99 2.48
N PRO A 81 0.27 5.02 1.96
CA PRO A 81 0.91 6.07 1.18
C PRO A 81 1.77 7.03 2.03
N LEU A 82 1.71 6.94 3.37
CA LEU A 82 2.61 7.66 4.30
C LEU A 82 3.89 6.89 4.61
N LEU A 83 3.89 5.55 4.49
CA LEU A 83 5.06 4.71 4.76
C LEU A 83 5.81 4.27 3.49
N CYS A 84 5.10 4.02 2.38
CA CYS A 84 5.69 3.74 1.05
C CYS A 84 6.80 4.70 0.54
N ILE A 85 8.05 4.26 0.62
CA ILE A 85 9.22 5.05 0.16
C ILE A 85 9.42 5.08 -1.36
N GLY A 86 8.53 4.46 -2.14
CA GLY A 86 8.69 4.35 -3.60
C GLY A 86 9.88 3.49 -4.04
N CYS A 87 10.26 2.47 -3.26
CA CYS A 87 11.43 1.62 -3.56
C CYS A 87 11.25 0.67 -4.76
N LYS A 88 10.02 0.53 -5.28
CA LYS A 88 9.66 -0.33 -6.43
C LYS A 88 9.97 -1.82 -6.28
N LYS A 89 10.36 -2.28 -5.08
CA LYS A 89 10.69 -3.70 -4.81
C LYS A 89 9.48 -4.63 -4.83
N CYS A 90 8.29 -4.10 -4.61
CA CYS A 90 7.05 -4.87 -4.60
C CYS A 90 6.47 -5.14 -6.01
N LEU A 91 7.02 -4.51 -7.06
CA LEU A 91 6.60 -4.73 -8.43
C LEU A 91 7.18 -6.04 -8.98
N SER A 92 6.45 -6.72 -9.86
CA SER A 92 6.95 -7.92 -10.54
C SER A 92 8.00 -7.61 -11.62
N LYS A 93 8.10 -6.36 -12.08
CA LYS A 93 9.07 -5.95 -13.10
C LYS A 93 10.26 -5.27 -12.42
N GLY A 94 11.38 -5.99 -12.34
CA GLY A 94 12.65 -5.42 -11.91
C GLY A 94 13.23 -4.45 -12.95
N PRO A 95 14.22 -3.62 -12.57
CA PRO A 95 14.80 -2.57 -13.41
C PRO A 95 15.51 -3.00 -14.70
N ASP A 96 15.48 -4.29 -15.08
CA ASP A 96 16.12 -4.83 -16.29
C ASP A 96 15.23 -5.87 -17.02
N GLY A 97 13.92 -5.86 -16.76
CA GLY A 97 13.00 -6.87 -17.33
C GLY A 97 13.11 -8.25 -16.69
N CYS A 98 13.87 -8.38 -15.60
CA CYS A 98 13.90 -9.59 -14.79
C CYS A 98 12.62 -9.71 -13.97
N PHE A 99 11.92 -10.84 -14.11
CA PHE A 99 10.71 -11.14 -13.35
C PHE A 99 11.08 -11.35 -11.89
N LEU A 100 10.65 -10.44 -11.02
CA LEU A 100 10.80 -10.58 -9.57
C LEU A 100 9.58 -11.33 -9.02
N ASP A 101 9.75 -11.93 -7.84
CA ASP A 101 8.70 -12.52 -6.99
C ASP A 101 7.72 -11.45 -6.41
N GLY A 102 7.52 -10.35 -7.13
CA GLY A 102 6.57 -9.28 -6.79
C GLY A 102 5.12 -9.71 -7.02
N CYS A 103 4.19 -8.74 -7.07
CA CYS A 103 2.77 -9.04 -7.27
C CYS A 103 2.51 -9.77 -8.61
N PRO A 104 2.16 -11.08 -8.61
CA PRO A 104 2.06 -11.89 -9.83
C PRO A 104 0.96 -11.40 -10.79
N TRP A 105 -0.02 -10.66 -10.25
CA TRP A 105 -1.12 -10.05 -10.98
C TRP A 105 -0.77 -8.68 -11.58
N ASP A 106 0.44 -8.17 -11.35
CA ASP A 106 0.86 -6.80 -11.68
C ASP A 106 -0.13 -5.75 -11.12
N ALA A 107 -0.78 -6.06 -9.99
CA ALA A 107 -1.82 -5.24 -9.38
C ALA A 107 -1.28 -4.04 -8.58
N ILE A 108 0.02 -3.78 -8.66
CA ILE A 108 0.67 -2.66 -7.98
C ILE A 108 1.20 -1.72 -9.04
N VAL A 109 0.73 -0.48 -9.02
CA VAL A 109 1.13 0.56 -9.96
C VAL A 109 1.86 1.67 -9.23
N MET A 110 2.85 2.27 -9.88
CA MET A 110 3.55 3.45 -9.37
C MET A 110 2.84 4.69 -9.91
N VAL A 111 2.33 5.52 -9.00
CA VAL A 111 1.64 6.77 -9.32
C VAL A 111 2.43 7.92 -8.72
N GLU A 112 2.49 9.06 -9.38
CA GLU A 112 3.16 10.23 -8.79
C GLU A 112 2.47 10.69 -7.51
N THR A 113 3.24 11.01 -6.48
CA THR A 113 2.68 11.41 -5.17
C THR A 113 1.72 12.60 -5.30
N GLY A 114 2.01 13.51 -6.24
CA GLY A 114 1.17 14.67 -6.53
C GLY A 114 -0.19 14.33 -7.15
N GLU A 115 -0.35 13.19 -7.81
CA GLU A 115 -1.66 12.70 -8.25
C GLU A 115 -2.39 12.01 -7.10
N VAL A 116 -1.68 11.17 -6.32
CA VAL A 116 -2.29 10.49 -5.18
C VAL A 116 -2.85 11.51 -4.18
N GLU A 117 -2.11 12.57 -3.84
CA GLU A 117 -2.60 13.64 -2.95
C GLU A 117 -3.79 14.44 -3.51
N LYS A 118 -4.02 14.45 -4.83
CA LYS A 118 -5.23 15.08 -5.40
C LYS A 118 -6.46 14.22 -5.13
N GLU A 119 -6.32 12.91 -5.24
CA GLU A 119 -7.42 11.96 -5.01
C GLU A 119 -7.67 11.74 -3.52
N VAL A 120 -6.60 11.61 -2.73
CA VAL A 120 -6.68 11.23 -1.32
C VAL A 120 -6.41 12.40 -0.36
N GLY A 121 -6.14 13.60 -0.85
CA GLY A 121 -5.94 14.79 -0.03
C GLY A 121 -4.52 14.95 0.54
N PRO A 122 -4.29 16.02 1.33
CA PRO A 122 -2.96 16.35 1.85
C PRO A 122 -2.51 15.30 2.88
N MET A 123 -1.45 14.57 2.52
CA MET A 123 -0.77 13.63 3.41
C MET A 123 0.20 14.38 4.33
N ALA A 124 0.18 14.08 5.63
CA ALA A 124 1.20 14.56 6.56
C ALA A 124 2.48 13.72 6.37
N TYR A 125 3.56 14.35 5.91
CA TYR A 125 4.88 13.74 5.67
C TYR A 125 5.85 14.00 6.81
#